data_AF-A0A7C0VV86-F1
#
_entry.id   AF-A0A7C0VV86-F1
#
_cell.length_a   1.000
_cell.length_b   1.000
_cell.length_c   1.000
_cell.angle_alpha   90.00
_cell.angle_beta   90.00
_cell.angle_gamma   90.00
#
_symmetry.space_group_name_H-M   'P 1'
#
loop_
_entity.id
_entity.type
_entity.pdbx_description
1 polymer ?
#
loop_
_entity_poly.entity_id
_entity_poly.type
_entity_poly.pdbx_seq_one_letter_code
_entity_poly.pdbx_strand_id
1 'polypeptide(L)'
;MNQGSFIDAIVWFIMLTILFYLNREIEIMRLVGEIEGYLRLYKAVRDKALATTLADFKSVISKKGVEGIDIKLVEKRIKDLVELVFISPTDLDPFGIVRKIKHLLLTSEKTLKKELKSFVPSASDAEIENTLNLLEATRALNFIYKVVNHIYMIGRKFKSLWILMQLDAQLPFITEEVRALEGAIEAFSKGLPVGDSVGPIVAASLIRKYCKQEEMIEEVENTIIAKGVFENRT
;
A
#
# COMPACT_ATOMS: atom_id res chain seq x y z
N MET A 1 -51.35 -39.32 26.02
CA MET A 1 -50.33 -38.41 25.44
C MET A 1 -49.53 -39.22 24.43
N ASN A 2 -49.64 -38.86 23.14
CA ASN A 2 -49.05 -39.63 22.03
C ASN A 2 -47.53 -39.64 22.13
N GLN A 3 -46.96 -40.74 22.63
CA GLN A 3 -45.52 -40.94 22.68
C GLN A 3 -44.87 -40.88 21.28
N GLY A 4 -45.61 -41.23 20.22
CA GLY A 4 -45.17 -41.08 18.83
C GLY A 4 -44.84 -39.63 18.44
N SER A 5 -45.69 -38.66 18.83
CA SER A 5 -45.44 -37.24 18.51
C SER A 5 -44.21 -36.66 19.20
N PHE A 6 -43.82 -37.20 20.35
CA PHE A 6 -42.62 -36.77 21.07
C PHE A 6 -41.35 -37.39 20.48
N ILE A 7 -41.42 -38.67 20.09
CA ILE A 7 -40.32 -39.35 19.38
C ILE A 7 -40.07 -38.70 18.02
N ASP A 8 -41.13 -38.37 17.27
CA ASP A 8 -41.02 -37.68 15.98
C ASP A 8 -40.37 -36.30 16.11
N ALA A 9 -40.72 -35.55 17.17
CA ALA A 9 -40.10 -34.25 17.46
C ALA A 9 -38.60 -34.38 17.78
N ILE A 10 -38.20 -35.42 18.53
CA ILE A 10 -36.79 -35.71 18.83
C ILE A 10 -36.03 -36.08 17.55
N VAL A 11 -36.61 -36.95 16.71
CA VAL A 11 -36.01 -37.35 15.43
C VAL A 11 -35.82 -36.13 14.53
N TRP A 12 -36.82 -35.26 14.45
CA TRP A 12 -36.73 -34.01 13.69
C TRP A 12 -35.66 -33.07 14.23
N PHE A 13 -35.56 -32.93 15.55
CA PHE A 13 -34.53 -32.09 16.19
C PHE A 13 -33.11 -32.62 15.93
N ILE A 14 -32.91 -33.94 16.00
CA ILE A 14 -31.64 -34.59 15.67
C ILE A 14 -31.29 -34.37 14.19
N MET A 15 -32.27 -34.57 13.30
CA MET A 15 -32.09 -34.33 11.86
C MET A 15 -31.68 -32.88 11.58
N LEU A 16 -32.35 -31.90 12.19
CA LEU A 16 -32.00 -30.49 12.05
C LEU A 16 -30.60 -30.20 12.56
N THR A 17 -30.23 -30.74 13.72
CA THR A 17 -28.90 -30.51 14.31
C THR A 17 -27.79 -31.00 13.38
N ILE A 18 -27.98 -32.17 12.75
CA ILE A 18 -27.05 -32.70 11.75
C ILE A 18 -27.00 -31.79 10.51
N LEU A 19 -28.16 -31.34 10.02
CA LEU A 19 -28.23 -30.45 8.86
C LEU A 19 -27.53 -29.11 9.12
N PHE A 20 -27.75 -28.50 10.28
CA PHE A 20 -27.07 -27.25 10.70
C PHE A 20 -25.56 -27.43 10.78
N TYR A 21 -25.09 -28.56 11.33
CA TYR A 21 -23.67 -28.86 11.39
C TYR A 21 -23.05 -28.99 10.00
N LEU A 22 -23.70 -29.74 9.09
CA LEU A 22 -23.22 -29.90 7.71
C LEU A 22 -23.21 -28.58 6.95
N ASN A 23 -24.26 -27.76 7.10
CA ASN A 23 -24.33 -26.45 6.47
C ASN A 23 -23.15 -25.56 6.89
N ARG A 24 -22.85 -25.52 8.20
CA ARG A 24 -21.73 -24.74 8.73
C ARG A 24 -20.37 -25.15 8.13
N GLU A 25 -20.11 -26.45 8.00
CA GLU A 25 -18.84 -26.93 7.42
C GLU A 25 -18.74 -26.58 5.92
N ILE A 26 -19.85 -26.70 5.18
CA ILE A 26 -19.92 -26.31 3.75
C ILE A 26 -19.67 -24.80 3.59
N GLU A 27 -20.27 -23.98 4.47
CA GLU A 27 -20.11 -22.53 4.44
C GLU A 27 -18.65 -22.12 4.70
N ILE A 28 -17.99 -22.72 5.70
CA ILE A 28 -16.56 -22.50 5.95
C ILE A 28 -15.72 -22.89 4.72
N MET A 29 -16.03 -24.03 4.09
CA MET A 29 -15.31 -24.47 2.89
C MET A 29 -15.45 -23.48 1.74
N ARG A 30 -16.65 -22.93 1.51
CA ARG A 30 -16.89 -21.92 0.47
C ARG A 30 -16.11 -20.65 0.74
N LEU A 31 -16.24 -20.09 1.95
CA LEU A 31 -15.56 -18.86 2.35
C LEU A 31 -14.03 -18.99 2.24
N VAL A 32 -13.48 -20.12 2.67
CA VAL A 32 -12.03 -20.39 2.52
C VAL A 32 -11.62 -20.34 1.05
N GLY A 33 -12.40 -20.95 0.14
CA GLY A 33 -12.11 -20.92 -1.29
C GLY A 33 -12.14 -19.52 -1.90
N GLU A 34 -13.13 -18.71 -1.49
CA GLU A 34 -13.27 -17.31 -1.92
C GLU A 34 -12.09 -16.47 -1.43
N ILE A 35 -11.78 -16.51 -0.14
CA ILE A 35 -10.65 -15.78 0.47
C ILE A 35 -9.32 -16.20 -0.15
N GLU A 36 -9.09 -17.49 -0.40
CA GLU A 36 -7.88 -17.97 -1.09
C GLU A 36 -7.76 -17.42 -2.51
N GLY A 37 -8.88 -17.20 -3.20
CA GLY A 37 -8.93 -16.52 -4.49
C GLY A 37 -8.37 -15.10 -4.42
N TYR A 38 -8.86 -14.30 -3.48
CA TYR A 38 -8.37 -12.93 -3.25
C TYR A 38 -6.90 -12.91 -2.80
N LEU A 39 -6.49 -13.82 -1.91
CA LEU A 39 -5.10 -13.90 -1.47
C LEU A 39 -4.13 -14.21 -2.62
N ARG A 40 -4.53 -15.06 -3.57
CA ARG A 40 -3.74 -15.31 -4.78
C ARG A 40 -3.58 -14.05 -5.62
N LEU A 41 -4.64 -13.27 -5.79
CA LEU A 41 -4.61 -11.98 -6.47
C LEU A 41 -3.63 -11.03 -5.77
N TYR A 42 -3.79 -10.82 -4.46
CA TYR A 42 -2.94 -9.90 -3.69
C TYR A 42 -1.48 -10.31 -3.73
N LYS A 43 -1.19 -11.60 -3.65
CA LYS A 43 0.17 -12.11 -3.80
C LYS A 43 0.75 -11.79 -5.18
N ALA A 44 -0.01 -12.02 -6.25
CA ALA A 44 0.44 -11.73 -7.61
C ALA A 44 0.73 -10.25 -7.82
N VAL A 45 -0.15 -9.35 -7.34
CA VAL A 45 0.03 -7.90 -7.42
C VAL A 45 1.26 -7.45 -6.62
N ARG A 46 1.43 -7.97 -5.41
CA ARG A 46 2.60 -7.69 -4.56
C ARG A 46 3.91 -8.18 -5.18
N ASP A 47 3.94 -9.39 -5.74
CA ASP A 47 5.14 -9.94 -6.36
C ASP A 47 5.50 -9.17 -7.65
N LYS A 48 4.50 -8.73 -8.42
CA LYS A 48 4.67 -7.81 -9.56
C LYS A 48 5.24 -6.46 -9.12
N ALA A 49 4.68 -5.86 -8.06
CA ALA A 49 5.15 -4.60 -7.48
C ALA A 49 6.63 -4.67 -7.06
N LEU A 50 7.02 -5.75 -6.36
CA LEU A 50 8.40 -6.03 -5.99
C LEU A 50 9.32 -6.14 -7.21
N ALA A 51 8.89 -6.86 -8.25
CA ALA A 51 9.67 -7.01 -9.48
C ALA A 51 9.87 -5.66 -10.18
N THR A 52 8.83 -4.85 -10.30
CA THR A 52 8.89 -3.50 -10.88
C THR A 52 9.80 -2.59 -10.08
N THR A 53 9.72 -2.63 -8.75
CA THR A 53 10.61 -1.86 -7.86
C THR A 53 12.07 -2.20 -8.10
N LEU A 54 12.40 -3.50 -8.08
CA LEU A 54 13.77 -3.94 -8.30
C LEU A 54 14.27 -3.60 -9.71
N ALA A 55 13.40 -3.64 -10.72
CA ALA A 55 13.73 -3.25 -12.08
C ALA A 55 14.02 -1.74 -12.19
N ASP A 56 13.19 -0.90 -11.57
CA ASP A 56 13.38 0.54 -11.52
C ASP A 56 14.72 0.89 -10.87
N PHE A 57 14.97 0.38 -9.66
CA PHE A 57 16.23 0.57 -8.94
C PHE A 57 17.45 0.15 -9.76
N LYS A 58 17.40 -1.02 -10.42
CA LYS A 58 18.48 -1.47 -11.32
C LYS A 58 18.70 -0.47 -12.46
N SER A 59 17.62 0.04 -13.05
CA SER A 59 17.71 1.01 -14.15
C SER A 59 18.39 2.31 -13.72
N VAL A 60 18.10 2.80 -12.51
CA VAL A 60 18.71 4.04 -11.98
C VAL A 60 20.19 3.81 -11.66
N ILE A 61 20.56 2.64 -11.12
CA ILE A 61 21.96 2.27 -10.84
C ILE A 61 22.77 2.11 -12.14
N SER A 62 22.24 1.39 -13.13
CA SER A 62 22.94 1.11 -14.39
C SER A 62 23.15 2.35 -15.24
N LYS A 63 22.21 3.30 -15.26
CA LYS A 63 22.34 4.55 -16.05
C LYS A 63 23.46 5.46 -15.57
N LYS A 64 23.88 5.35 -14.31
CA LYS A 64 24.80 6.32 -13.68
C LYS A 64 26.13 5.71 -13.19
N GLY A 65 26.47 4.52 -13.69
CA GLY A 65 27.86 4.03 -13.71
C GLY A 65 28.49 3.79 -12.35
N VAL A 66 27.75 3.31 -11.35
CA VAL A 66 28.37 2.89 -10.08
C VAL A 66 28.95 1.48 -10.26
N GLU A 67 30.13 1.42 -10.88
CA GLU A 67 30.94 0.21 -10.96
C GLU A 67 31.35 -0.21 -9.54
N GLY A 68 30.88 -1.38 -9.09
CA GLY A 68 31.28 -2.00 -7.83
C GLY A 68 30.20 -2.21 -6.78
N ILE A 69 28.93 -1.84 -7.04
CA ILE A 69 27.84 -2.18 -6.12
C ILE A 69 27.43 -3.65 -6.35
N ASP A 70 27.49 -4.46 -5.29
CA ASP A 70 26.94 -5.82 -5.31
C ASP A 70 25.41 -5.76 -5.45
N ILE A 71 24.94 -6.02 -6.67
CA ILE A 71 23.52 -6.00 -7.05
C ILE A 71 22.69 -6.89 -6.12
N LYS A 72 23.24 -8.01 -5.64
CA LYS A 72 22.53 -8.91 -4.73
C LYS A 72 22.35 -8.30 -3.34
N LEU A 73 23.33 -7.53 -2.87
CA LEU A 73 23.26 -6.84 -1.59
C LEU A 73 22.23 -5.71 -1.62
N VAL A 74 22.14 -4.99 -2.74
CA VAL A 74 21.11 -3.97 -2.97
C VAL A 74 19.71 -4.58 -3.03
N GLU A 75 19.53 -5.66 -3.79
CA GLU A 75 18.24 -6.36 -3.84
C GLU A 75 17.78 -6.83 -2.45
N LYS A 76 18.70 -7.36 -1.64
CA LYS A 76 18.39 -7.76 -0.27
C LYS A 76 17.96 -6.55 0.56
N ARG A 77 18.68 -5.45 0.48
CA ARG A 77 18.38 -4.26 1.28
C ARG A 77 17.08 -3.57 0.86
N ILE A 78 16.75 -3.55 -0.43
CA ILE A 78 15.44 -3.09 -0.91
C ILE A 78 14.32 -3.98 -0.36
N LYS A 79 14.51 -5.31 -0.34
CA LYS A 79 13.53 -6.20 0.29
C LYS A 79 13.38 -5.89 1.78
N ASP A 80 14.48 -5.65 2.49
CA ASP A 80 14.44 -5.26 3.90
C ASP A 80 13.67 -3.93 4.10
N LEU A 81 13.83 -2.97 3.18
CA LEU A 81 13.06 -1.71 3.19
C LEU A 81 11.56 -1.92 2.97
N VAL A 82 11.17 -2.83 2.08
CA VAL A 82 9.75 -3.21 1.86
C VAL A 82 9.16 -3.93 3.08
N GLU A 83 10.01 -4.51 3.92
CA GLU A 83 9.62 -5.20 5.16
C GLU A 83 9.53 -4.26 6.36
N LEU A 84 10.04 -3.02 6.27
CA LEU A 84 9.97 -2.05 7.36
C LEU A 84 8.52 -1.73 7.73
N VAL A 85 8.24 -1.77 9.03
CA VAL A 85 6.93 -1.42 9.58
C VAL A 85 7.06 -0.16 10.42
N PHE A 86 6.11 0.76 10.23
CA PHE A 86 5.99 1.94 11.04
C PHE A 86 5.18 1.64 12.31
N ILE A 87 5.75 1.95 13.47
CA ILE A 87 5.08 1.75 14.76
C ILE A 87 4.39 3.06 15.14
N SER A 88 3.06 3.04 15.17
CA SER A 88 2.28 4.23 15.54
C SER A 88 2.39 4.54 17.04
N PRO A 89 2.37 5.84 17.42
CA PRO A 89 2.36 6.24 18.82
C PRO A 89 1.05 5.83 19.50
N THR A 90 1.09 5.64 20.82
CA THR A 90 -0.11 5.31 21.60
C THR A 90 -1.01 6.53 21.83
N ASP A 91 -2.33 6.29 21.83
CA ASP A 91 -3.37 7.34 21.90
C ASP A 91 -3.47 8.09 23.25
N LEU A 92 -2.83 7.56 24.30
CA LEU A 92 -2.90 8.08 25.69
C LEU A 92 -2.07 9.35 25.94
N ASP A 93 -1.67 10.07 24.89
CA ASP A 93 -0.67 11.15 24.99
C ASP A 93 -1.27 12.55 25.26
N PRO A 94 -0.98 13.17 26.41
CA PRO A 94 -1.51 14.49 26.76
C PRO A 94 -0.89 15.67 25.97
N PHE A 95 0.22 15.45 25.25
CA PHE A 95 0.92 16.49 24.47
C PHE A 95 0.49 16.57 22.98
N GLY A 96 -0.54 15.80 22.60
CA GLY A 96 -1.13 15.84 21.27
C GLY A 96 -0.47 14.88 20.28
N ILE A 97 -1.21 13.84 19.89
CA ILE A 97 -0.76 12.77 18.99
C ILE A 97 -0.31 13.29 17.61
N VAL A 98 -0.93 14.39 17.14
CA VAL A 98 -0.70 14.96 15.81
C VAL A 98 0.76 15.39 15.62
N ARG A 99 1.36 16.04 16.62
CA ARG A 99 2.75 16.50 16.51
C ARG A 99 3.73 15.33 16.43
N LYS A 100 3.45 14.24 17.17
CA LYS A 100 4.25 13.02 17.13
C LYS A 100 4.12 12.30 15.81
N ILE A 101 2.89 12.13 15.30
CA ILE A 101 2.66 11.54 13.97
C ILE A 101 3.40 12.35 12.91
N LYS A 102 3.26 13.69 12.91
CA LYS A 102 3.99 14.57 11.98
C LYS A 102 5.50 14.36 12.08
N HIS A 103 6.05 14.35 13.29
CA HIS A 103 7.48 14.16 13.49
C HIS A 103 7.96 12.80 12.97
N LEU A 104 7.21 11.73 13.27
CA LEU A 104 7.55 10.39 12.84
C LEU A 104 7.45 10.22 11.31
N LEU A 105 6.42 10.79 10.67
CA LEU A 105 6.28 10.80 9.21
C LEU A 105 7.48 11.50 8.56
N LEU A 106 7.76 12.74 8.96
CA LEU A 106 8.88 13.53 8.41
C LEU A 106 10.23 12.85 8.65
N THR A 107 10.42 12.22 9.82
CA THR A 107 11.69 11.54 10.14
C THR A 107 11.82 10.24 9.35
N SER A 108 10.72 9.50 9.18
CA SER A 108 10.68 8.27 8.37
C SER A 108 11.02 8.57 6.91
N GLU A 109 10.35 9.56 6.31
CA GLU A 109 10.58 9.99 4.93
C GLU A 109 12.03 10.43 4.72
N LYS A 110 12.56 11.29 5.60
CA LYS A 110 13.97 11.72 5.56
C LYS A 110 14.94 10.56 5.69
N THR A 111 14.63 9.57 6.53
CA THR A 111 15.49 8.40 6.73
C THR A 111 15.49 7.51 5.50
N LEU A 112 14.32 7.24 4.92
CA LEU A 112 14.17 6.47 3.69
C LEU A 112 14.86 7.16 2.51
N LYS A 113 14.64 8.47 2.32
CA LYS A 113 15.30 9.27 1.29
C LYS A 113 16.83 9.27 1.45
N LYS A 114 17.35 9.35 2.68
CA LYS A 114 18.78 9.25 2.97
C LYS A 114 19.33 7.86 2.64
N GLU A 115 18.58 6.81 2.93
CA GLU A 115 18.96 5.44 2.62
C GLU A 115 18.96 5.20 1.10
N LEU A 116 17.95 5.68 0.37
CA LEU A 116 17.94 5.64 -1.11
C LEU A 116 19.11 6.41 -1.72
N LYS A 117 19.40 7.62 -1.25
CA LYS A 117 20.58 8.42 -1.68
C LYS A 117 21.90 7.69 -1.44
N SER A 118 21.98 6.84 -0.42
CA SER A 118 23.19 6.05 -0.16
C SER A 118 23.43 4.96 -1.23
N PHE A 119 22.38 4.45 -1.86
CA PHE A 119 22.51 3.47 -2.95
C PHE A 119 22.73 4.13 -4.30
N VAL A 120 22.14 5.31 -4.51
CA VAL A 120 22.18 6.01 -5.80
C VAL A 120 22.52 7.49 -5.62
N PRO A 121 23.77 7.82 -5.25
CA PRO A 121 24.18 9.20 -4.95
C PRO A 121 24.11 10.14 -6.17
N SER A 122 24.12 9.59 -7.38
CA SER A 122 24.10 10.35 -8.64
C SER A 122 22.70 10.56 -9.23
N ALA A 123 21.64 9.99 -8.63
CA ALA A 123 20.27 10.15 -9.13
C ALA A 123 19.78 11.60 -8.99
N SER A 124 18.96 12.07 -9.93
CA SER A 124 18.31 13.39 -9.77
C SER A 124 17.30 13.32 -8.63
N ASP A 125 17.01 14.45 -7.98
CA ASP A 125 16.04 14.45 -6.89
C ASP A 125 14.65 13.94 -7.35
N ALA A 126 14.22 14.23 -8.58
CA ALA A 126 12.97 13.70 -9.13
C ALA A 126 12.98 12.18 -9.35
N GLU A 127 14.12 11.61 -9.78
CA GLU A 127 14.28 10.15 -9.89
C GLU A 127 14.21 9.50 -8.50
N ILE A 128 14.83 10.11 -7.50
CA ILE A 128 14.83 9.61 -6.12
C ILE A 128 13.42 9.62 -5.54
N GLU A 129 12.66 10.70 -5.74
CA GLU A 129 11.28 10.79 -5.26
C GLU A 129 10.36 9.77 -5.94
N ASN A 130 10.49 9.57 -7.26
CA ASN A 130 9.72 8.55 -7.96
C ASN A 130 10.00 7.15 -7.44
N THR A 131 11.28 6.81 -7.25
CA THR A 131 11.68 5.50 -6.70
C THR A 131 11.26 5.35 -5.23
N LEU A 132 11.28 6.43 -4.43
CA LEU A 132 10.78 6.44 -3.05
C LEU A 132 9.28 6.14 -3.01
N ASN A 133 8.48 6.86 -3.79
CA ASN A 133 7.04 6.65 -3.89
C ASN A 133 6.69 5.22 -4.35
N LEU A 134 7.45 4.69 -5.30
CA LEU A 134 7.29 3.33 -5.79
C LEU A 134 7.60 2.29 -4.69
N LEU A 135 8.66 2.51 -3.91
CA LEU A 135 9.01 1.68 -2.75
C LEU A 135 7.89 1.73 -1.69
N GLU A 136 7.35 2.90 -1.39
CA GLU A 136 6.26 3.06 -0.42
C GLU A 136 4.97 2.37 -0.86
N ALA A 137 4.59 2.49 -2.13
CA ALA A 137 3.43 1.78 -2.68
C ALA A 137 3.62 0.25 -2.61
N THR A 138 4.83 -0.23 -2.91
CA THR A 138 5.17 -1.65 -2.80
C THR A 138 5.14 -2.15 -1.36
N ARG A 139 5.62 -1.33 -0.40
CA ARG A 139 5.51 -1.59 1.04
C ARG A 139 4.05 -1.69 1.47
N ALA A 140 3.19 -0.78 1.00
CA ALA A 140 1.76 -0.81 1.31
C ALA A 140 1.10 -2.11 0.83
N LEU A 141 1.35 -2.52 -0.42
CA LEU A 141 0.85 -3.81 -0.95
C LEU A 141 1.37 -5.02 -0.17
N ASN A 142 2.64 -5.00 0.22
CA ASN A 142 3.24 -6.05 1.05
C ASN A 142 2.58 -6.13 2.44
N PHE A 143 2.28 -4.99 3.03
CA PHE A 143 1.58 -4.90 4.31
C PHE A 143 0.16 -5.46 4.20
N ILE A 144 -0.62 -5.02 3.21
CA ILE A 144 -1.99 -5.52 2.98
C ILE A 144 -1.99 -7.05 2.83
N TYR A 145 -1.14 -7.60 1.97
CA TYR A 145 -1.06 -9.05 1.77
C TYR A 145 -0.78 -9.80 3.08
N LYS A 146 0.17 -9.31 3.89
CA LYS A 146 0.53 -9.96 5.16
C LYS A 146 -0.59 -9.93 6.18
N VAL A 147 -1.25 -8.78 6.34
CA VAL A 147 -2.34 -8.62 7.31
C VAL A 147 -3.52 -9.53 6.94
N VAL A 148 -3.96 -9.49 5.68
CA VAL A 148 -5.06 -10.35 5.19
C VAL A 148 -4.69 -11.83 5.35
N ASN A 149 -3.47 -12.23 4.94
CA ASN A 149 -3.01 -13.60 5.08
C ASN A 149 -2.94 -14.03 6.56
N HIS A 150 -2.52 -13.15 7.46
CA HIS A 150 -2.45 -13.44 8.89
C HIS A 150 -3.84 -13.71 9.49
N ILE A 151 -4.81 -12.84 9.21
CA ILE A 151 -6.21 -13.00 9.68
C ILE A 151 -6.82 -14.28 9.10
N TYR A 152 -6.58 -14.54 7.80
CA TYR A 152 -7.02 -15.77 7.14
C TYR A 152 -6.45 -17.03 7.82
N MET A 153 -5.15 -17.06 8.10
CA MET A 153 -4.50 -18.19 8.75
C MET A 153 -5.05 -18.44 10.16
N ILE A 154 -5.37 -17.39 10.91
CA ILE A 154 -6.06 -17.49 12.20
C ILE A 154 -7.46 -18.08 12.02
N GLY A 155 -8.27 -17.50 11.12
CA GLY A 155 -9.63 -17.96 10.85
C GLY A 155 -9.69 -19.43 10.43
N ARG A 156 -8.77 -19.84 9.55
CA ARG A 156 -8.62 -21.23 9.10
C ARG A 156 -8.18 -22.16 10.22
N LYS A 157 -7.18 -21.78 11.02
CA LYS A 157 -6.64 -22.61 12.10
C LYS A 157 -7.68 -22.89 13.18
N PHE A 158 -8.45 -21.88 13.58
CA PHE A 158 -9.50 -22.01 14.58
C PHE A 158 -10.84 -22.48 14.01
N LYS A 159 -10.96 -22.64 12.68
CA LYS A 159 -12.22 -22.89 11.97
C LYS A 159 -13.32 -21.92 12.41
N SER A 160 -12.95 -20.66 12.64
CA SER A 160 -13.87 -19.64 13.13
C SER A 160 -14.64 -19.05 11.95
N LEU A 161 -15.90 -19.48 11.80
CA LEU A 161 -16.79 -18.97 10.75
C LEU A 161 -16.88 -17.43 10.79
N TRP A 162 -17.01 -16.85 11.98
CA TRP A 162 -17.16 -15.41 12.15
C TRP A 162 -15.95 -14.60 11.67
N ILE A 163 -14.73 -15.07 11.93
CA ILE A 163 -13.52 -14.40 11.45
C ILE A 163 -13.43 -14.48 9.93
N LEU A 164 -13.78 -15.63 9.34
CA LEU A 164 -13.76 -15.82 7.90
C LEU A 164 -14.82 -14.96 7.20
N MET A 165 -16.04 -14.90 7.74
CA MET A 165 -17.10 -14.03 7.22
C MET A 165 -16.74 -12.55 7.32
N GLN A 166 -16.16 -12.11 8.45
CA GLN A 166 -15.72 -10.73 8.60
C GLN A 166 -14.65 -10.38 7.58
N LEU A 167 -13.67 -11.26 7.39
CA LEU A 167 -12.62 -11.06 6.41
C LEU A 167 -13.21 -10.99 5.00
N ASP A 168 -14.03 -11.97 4.62
CA ASP A 168 -14.66 -12.05 3.30
C ASP A 168 -15.47 -10.79 2.96
N ALA A 169 -16.27 -10.29 3.90
CA ALA A 169 -17.03 -9.06 3.73
C ALA A 169 -16.15 -7.81 3.48
N GLN A 170 -14.91 -7.80 3.96
CA GLN A 170 -13.97 -6.69 3.78
C GLN A 170 -13.14 -6.81 2.49
N LEU A 171 -12.96 -8.01 1.94
CA LEU A 171 -12.09 -8.25 0.79
C LEU A 171 -12.43 -7.42 -0.47
N PRO A 172 -13.71 -7.17 -0.81
CA PRO A 172 -14.03 -6.31 -1.96
C PRO A 172 -13.44 -4.91 -1.83
N PHE A 173 -13.58 -4.27 -0.67
CA PHE A 173 -13.04 -2.92 -0.42
C PHE A 173 -11.51 -2.91 -0.44
N ILE A 174 -10.88 -3.91 0.19
CA ILE A 174 -9.41 -4.07 0.15
C ILE A 174 -8.94 -4.30 -1.29
N THR A 175 -9.72 -4.99 -2.13
CA THR A 175 -9.37 -5.21 -3.53
C THR A 175 -9.35 -3.91 -4.32
N GLU A 176 -10.28 -2.98 -4.04
CA GLU A 176 -10.27 -1.66 -4.66
C GLU A 176 -9.01 -0.86 -4.27
N GLU A 177 -8.62 -0.89 -2.99
CA GLU A 177 -7.37 -0.27 -2.52
C GLU A 177 -6.13 -0.89 -3.19
N VAL A 178 -6.08 -2.22 -3.30
CA VAL A 178 -4.98 -2.94 -3.96
C VAL A 178 -4.89 -2.56 -5.45
N ARG A 179 -6.03 -2.44 -6.15
CA ARG A 179 -6.06 -2.02 -7.56
C ARG A 179 -5.61 -0.57 -7.74
N ALA A 180 -6.00 0.32 -6.83
CA ALA A 180 -5.55 1.70 -6.84
C ALA A 180 -4.02 1.80 -6.67
N LEU A 181 -3.46 1.03 -5.72
CA LEU A 181 -2.01 0.94 -5.50
C LEU A 181 -1.28 0.30 -6.69
N GLU A 182 -1.86 -0.72 -7.32
CA GLU A 182 -1.28 -1.30 -8.54
C GLU A 182 -1.16 -0.25 -9.67
N GLY A 183 -2.22 0.54 -9.87
CA GLY A 183 -2.19 1.65 -10.84
C GLY A 183 -1.15 2.72 -10.48
N ALA A 184 -1.00 3.05 -9.19
CA ALA A 184 0.01 3.99 -8.72
C ALA A 184 1.44 3.50 -9.01
N ILE A 185 1.73 2.21 -8.84
CA ILE A 185 3.05 1.64 -9.16
C ILE A 185 3.40 1.79 -10.64
N GLU A 186 2.44 1.54 -11.52
CA GLU A 186 2.64 1.73 -12.95
C GLU A 186 2.91 3.21 -13.30
N ALA A 187 2.20 4.13 -12.64
CA ALA A 187 2.41 5.55 -12.80
C ALA A 187 3.80 6.01 -12.31
N PHE A 188 4.19 5.62 -11.08
CA PHE A 188 5.49 6.00 -10.50
C PHE A 188 6.67 5.43 -11.30
N SER A 189 6.55 4.19 -11.79
CA SER A 189 7.60 3.59 -12.64
C SER A 189 7.80 4.35 -13.95
N LYS A 190 6.77 5.04 -14.44
CA LYS A 190 6.83 5.87 -15.65
C LYS A 190 7.07 7.35 -15.35
N GLY A 191 7.16 7.74 -14.07
CA GLY A 191 7.21 9.15 -13.65
C GLY A 191 5.95 9.93 -14.03
N LEU A 192 4.81 9.24 -14.18
CA LEU A 192 3.53 9.88 -14.46
C LEU A 192 3.00 10.52 -13.18
N PRO A 193 2.39 11.72 -13.29
CA PRO A 193 1.92 12.42 -12.11
C PRO A 193 0.59 11.78 -11.63
N VAL A 194 0.39 11.70 -10.32
CA VAL A 194 -0.72 10.98 -9.68
C VAL A 194 -1.59 11.97 -8.89
N GLY A 195 -2.91 11.85 -8.98
CA GLY A 195 -3.86 12.74 -8.30
C GLY A 195 -4.09 14.06 -9.04
N ASP A 196 -4.19 15.18 -8.30
CA ASP A 196 -4.54 16.52 -8.80
C ASP A 196 -3.37 17.23 -9.51
N SER A 197 -2.82 16.55 -10.50
CA SER A 197 -1.62 16.96 -11.22
C SER A 197 -1.87 18.06 -12.25
N VAL A 198 -3.12 18.20 -12.69
CA VAL A 198 -3.51 19.17 -13.72
C VAL A 198 -3.25 20.60 -13.25
N GLY A 199 -3.58 20.91 -11.99
CA GLY A 199 -3.36 22.24 -11.42
C GLY A 199 -1.89 22.67 -11.45
N PRO A 200 -0.96 21.90 -10.84
CA PRO A 200 0.47 22.18 -10.88
C PRO A 200 1.05 22.25 -12.29
N ILE A 201 0.60 21.42 -13.24
CA ILE A 201 1.08 21.45 -14.63
C ILE A 201 0.62 22.74 -15.34
N VAL A 202 -0.64 23.14 -15.15
CA VAL A 202 -1.17 24.40 -15.70
C VAL A 202 -0.44 25.60 -15.08
N ALA A 203 -0.25 25.59 -13.76
CA ALA A 203 0.50 26.62 -13.05
C ALA A 203 1.94 26.72 -13.59
N ALA A 204 2.65 25.59 -13.73
CA ALA A 204 3.99 25.57 -14.29
C ALA A 204 4.04 26.09 -15.74
N SER A 205 3.00 25.83 -16.54
CA SER A 205 2.89 26.37 -17.90
C SER A 205 2.72 27.89 -17.92
N LEU A 206 1.90 28.44 -17.02
CA LEU A 206 1.71 29.88 -16.87
C LEU A 206 2.99 30.56 -16.36
N ILE A 207 3.65 29.96 -15.36
CA ILE A 207 4.91 30.47 -14.82
C ILE A 207 5.97 30.55 -15.92
N ARG A 208 6.13 29.50 -16.74
CA ARG A 208 7.07 29.49 -17.87
C ARG A 208 6.77 30.55 -18.93
N LYS A 209 5.52 30.96 -19.09
CA LYS A 209 5.10 31.94 -20.12
C LYS A 209 5.17 33.39 -19.63
N TYR A 210 4.84 33.64 -18.37
CA TYR A 210 4.56 34.99 -17.87
C TYR A 210 5.47 35.45 -16.72
N CYS A 211 6.23 34.54 -16.09
CA CYS A 211 7.13 34.88 -14.98
C CYS A 211 8.59 34.87 -15.44
N LYS A 212 9.41 35.79 -14.93
CA LYS A 212 10.86 35.75 -15.11
C LYS A 212 11.48 34.81 -14.07
N GLN A 213 12.59 34.16 -14.43
CA GLN A 213 13.26 33.18 -13.56
C GLN A 213 13.71 33.74 -12.20
N GLU A 214 13.94 35.05 -12.13
CA GLU A 214 14.39 35.78 -10.95
C GLU A 214 13.30 35.99 -9.89
N GLU A 215 12.02 35.75 -10.24
CA GLU A 215 10.86 35.91 -9.33
C GLU A 215 10.33 34.56 -8.80
N MET A 216 11.11 33.49 -8.94
CA MET A 216 10.79 32.17 -8.37
C MET A 216 11.43 32.01 -6.99
N ILE A 217 10.61 31.78 -5.97
CA ILE A 217 11.03 31.56 -4.59
C ILE A 217 10.52 30.18 -4.15
N GLU A 218 11.40 29.38 -3.55
CA GLU A 218 11.03 28.14 -2.86
C GLU A 218 11.00 28.43 -1.35
N GLU A 219 9.82 28.76 -0.81
CA GLU A 219 9.66 29.02 0.64
C GLU A 219 9.46 27.74 1.46
N VAL A 220 8.91 26.70 0.84
CA VAL A 220 8.59 25.41 1.45
C VAL A 220 9.16 24.31 0.56
N GLU A 221 9.70 23.24 1.17
CA GLU A 221 10.29 22.10 0.46
C GLU A 221 9.35 21.60 -0.65
N ASN A 222 9.86 21.55 -1.89
CA ASN A 222 9.13 21.14 -3.09
C ASN A 222 7.93 22.04 -3.48
N THR A 223 7.88 23.30 -3.02
CA THR A 223 6.83 24.26 -3.37
C THR A 223 7.42 25.53 -3.99
N ILE A 224 7.14 25.74 -5.28
CA ILE A 224 7.60 26.93 -6.01
C ILE A 224 6.50 27.98 -6.01
N ILE A 225 6.85 29.18 -5.53
CA ILE A 225 6.02 30.38 -5.63
C ILE A 225 6.65 31.25 -6.72
N ALA A 226 5.83 31.71 -7.66
CA ALA A 226 6.26 32.62 -8.71
C ALA A 226 5.28 33.77 -8.82
N LYS A 227 5.82 34.98 -8.98
CA LYS A 227 5.05 36.16 -9.33
C LYS A 227 5.25 36.49 -10.81
N GLY A 228 4.18 36.89 -11.48
CA GLY A 228 4.22 37.28 -12.88
C GLY A 228 2.99 38.08 -13.25
N VAL A 229 3.14 38.91 -14.29
CA VAL A 229 2.05 39.76 -14.75
C VAL A 229 1.23 38.99 -15.78
N PHE A 230 -0.06 38.79 -15.48
CA PHE A 230 -1.01 38.15 -16.38
C PHE A 230 -2.14 39.13 -16.70
N GLU A 231 -2.36 39.44 -17.99
CA GLU A 231 -3.40 40.38 -18.43
C GLU A 231 -3.41 41.75 -17.71
N ASN A 232 -2.23 42.36 -17.51
CA ASN A 232 -2.05 43.62 -16.76
C ASN A 232 -2.52 43.57 -15.29
N ARG A 233 -2.60 42.37 -14.71
CA ARG A 233 -2.87 42.14 -13.28
C ARG A 233 -1.63 41.48 -12.66
N THR A 234 -1.19 42.04 -11.55
CA THR A 234 -0.07 41.56 -10.71
C THR A 234 -0.55 40.73 -9.55
#